data_AF-A0A067EEA7-F1
#
_entry.id   AF-A0A067EEA7-F1
#
_cell.length_a   1.000
_cell.length_b   1.000
_cell.length_c   1.000
_cell.angle_alpha   90.00
_cell.angle_beta   90.00
_cell.angle_gamma   90.00
#
_symmetry.space_group_name_H-M   'P 1'
#
loop_
_entity.id
_entity.type
_entity.pdbx_description
1 polymer ?
#
loop_
_entity_poly.entity_id
_entity_poly.type
_entity_poly.pdbx_seq_one_letter_code
_entity_poly.pdbx_strand_id
1 'polypeptide(L)'
;IDEYYADVRYERIAILNALGVYYTYLGKIETKQREKEEHFILATQYYNKASRIDMHEPSTWVGKGQLLLAKGEVEQASSAFKIVLEADRDNVPALLGQACVEFNRGRYSDSLEFYKRALQVHPSCPGAIRLGIGLCRYKLGQLGKARQAFQRALQLDPENVEALVALAVMDLQANEAAGIRKGMEKMQRAFEIYPYCAMALNYLANHFFFTGQHFLVEQLTETALAVTNHGPTKSHSYYNLARSYHSKGDYEKAGLYYMASVKEINKPHEFIFPYY
;
A
#
# COMPACT_ATOMS: atom_id res chain seq x y z
N ILE A 1 -2.84 43.83 -9.24
CA ILE A 1 -2.84 43.63 -7.77
C ILE A 1 -3.57 42.33 -7.46
N ASP A 2 -4.78 42.11 -7.98
CA ASP A 2 -5.53 40.87 -7.77
C ASP A 2 -4.85 39.60 -8.33
N GLU A 3 -4.15 39.66 -9.47
CA GLU A 3 -3.35 38.52 -9.97
C GLU A 3 -2.18 38.15 -9.04
N TYR A 4 -1.44 39.14 -8.52
CA TYR A 4 -0.33 38.91 -7.59
C TYR A 4 -0.78 38.31 -6.26
N TYR A 5 -1.98 38.66 -5.77
CA TYR A 5 -2.57 38.05 -4.59
C TYR A 5 -3.20 36.67 -4.86
N ALA A 6 -3.66 36.41 -6.08
CA ALA A 6 -4.14 35.08 -6.49
C ALA A 6 -3.01 34.05 -6.48
N ASP A 7 -1.83 34.41 -7.01
CA ASP A 7 -0.67 33.51 -7.03
C ASP A 7 -0.21 33.13 -5.61
N VAL A 8 -0.11 34.11 -4.69
CA VAL A 8 0.22 33.85 -3.29
C VAL A 8 -0.85 32.99 -2.59
N ARG A 9 -2.11 33.12 -2.99
CA ARG A 9 -3.22 32.31 -2.46
C ARG A 9 -3.07 30.84 -2.88
N TYR A 10 -2.83 30.59 -4.18
CA TYR A 10 -2.63 29.23 -4.71
C TYR A 10 -1.38 28.57 -4.13
N GLU A 11 -0.26 29.30 -4.06
CA GLU A 11 0.99 28.81 -3.46
C GLU A 11 0.79 28.44 -1.98
N ARG A 12 0.07 29.29 -1.22
CA ARG A 12 -0.23 29.01 0.18
C ARG A 12 -1.08 27.75 0.34
N ILE A 13 -2.09 27.56 -0.50
CA ILE A 13 -2.91 26.34 -0.47
C ILE A 13 -2.07 25.12 -0.85
N ALA A 14 -1.23 25.22 -1.88
CA ALA A 14 -0.34 24.14 -2.30
C ALA A 14 0.63 23.72 -1.17
N ILE A 15 1.23 24.68 -0.45
CA ILE A 15 2.10 24.39 0.70
C ILE A 15 1.33 23.71 1.83
N LEU A 16 0.13 24.21 2.16
CA LEU A 16 -0.71 23.61 3.20
C LEU A 16 -1.15 22.20 2.84
N ASN A 17 -1.51 21.96 1.58
CA ASN A 17 -1.87 20.64 1.08
C ASN A 17 -0.66 19.70 1.08
N ALA A 18 0.53 20.18 0.68
CA ALA A 18 1.76 19.39 0.74
C ALA A 18 2.12 18.99 2.18
N LEU A 19 1.97 19.90 3.15
CA LEU A 19 2.13 19.59 4.57
C LEU A 19 1.06 18.57 5.03
N GLY A 20 -0.19 18.74 4.60
CA GLY A 20 -1.26 17.78 4.86
C GLY A 20 -0.92 16.38 4.35
N VAL A 21 -0.42 16.26 3.12
CA VAL A 21 0.02 15.00 2.50
C VAL A 21 1.18 14.40 3.29
N TYR A 22 2.18 15.21 3.65
CA TYR A 22 3.32 14.76 4.44
C TYR A 22 2.91 14.15 5.78
N TYR A 23 2.05 14.83 6.55
CA TYR A 23 1.57 14.30 7.83
C TYR A 23 0.63 13.09 7.64
N THR A 24 -0.12 13.03 6.54
CA THR A 24 -0.92 11.84 6.19
C THR A 24 -0.01 10.64 5.94
N TYR A 25 1.10 10.85 5.23
CA TYR A 25 2.11 9.83 4.98
C TYR A 25 2.79 9.35 6.27
N LEU A 26 3.21 10.28 7.14
CA LEU A 26 3.78 9.92 8.45
C LEU A 26 2.81 9.10 9.29
N GLY A 27 1.54 9.53 9.39
CA GLY A 27 0.53 8.78 10.14
C GLY A 27 0.26 7.38 9.59
N LYS A 28 0.50 7.15 8.29
CA LYS A 28 0.33 5.83 7.67
C LYS A 28 1.47 4.87 7.99
N ILE A 29 2.71 5.38 8.05
CA ILE A 29 3.90 4.57 8.35
C ILE A 29 4.01 4.32 9.86
N GLU A 30 3.54 5.26 10.66
CA GLU A 30 3.65 5.17 12.11
C GLU A 30 2.90 3.94 12.66
N THR A 31 3.63 3.17 13.46
CA THR A 31 3.14 1.90 14.01
C THR A 31 2.45 2.10 15.35
N LYS A 32 2.85 3.15 16.10
CA LYS A 32 2.26 3.49 17.38
C LYS A 32 0.98 4.28 17.20
N GLN A 33 -0.11 3.76 17.75
CA GLN A 33 -1.45 4.34 17.60
C GLN A 33 -1.52 5.83 18.00
N ARG A 34 -0.88 6.21 19.11
CA ARG A 34 -0.91 7.59 19.60
C ARG A 34 -0.22 8.58 18.65
N GLU A 35 1.00 8.26 18.21
CA GLU A 35 1.78 9.11 17.30
C GLU A 35 1.10 9.18 15.92
N LYS A 36 0.51 8.06 15.46
CA LYS A 36 -0.34 8.00 14.26
C LYS A 36 -1.54 8.95 14.33
N GLU A 37 -2.27 8.95 15.44
CA GLU A 37 -3.41 9.85 15.64
C GLU A 37 -2.98 11.32 15.66
N GLU A 38 -1.86 11.64 16.32
CA GLU A 38 -1.30 13.00 16.34
C GLU A 38 -0.97 13.50 14.91
N HIS A 39 -0.35 12.66 14.07
CA HIS A 39 -0.08 12.99 12.68
C HIS A 39 -1.37 13.21 11.85
N PHE A 40 -2.39 12.37 12.05
CA PHE A 40 -3.68 12.56 11.36
C PHE A 40 -4.43 13.81 11.82
N ILE A 41 -4.31 14.19 13.09
CA ILE A 41 -4.85 15.45 13.60
C ILE A 41 -4.16 16.63 12.91
N LEU A 42 -2.82 16.61 12.84
CA LEU A 42 -2.04 17.65 12.16
C LEU A 42 -2.42 17.76 10.68
N ALA A 43 -2.50 16.64 9.96
CA ALA A 43 -2.94 16.61 8.56
C ALA A 43 -4.33 17.25 8.39
N THR A 44 -5.28 16.89 9.26
CA THR A 44 -6.64 17.47 9.26
C THR A 44 -6.60 19.00 9.45
N GLN A 45 -5.75 19.49 10.37
CA GLN A 45 -5.60 20.93 10.60
C GLN A 45 -5.07 21.68 9.38
N TYR A 46 -4.07 21.12 8.68
CA TYR A 46 -3.52 21.74 7.47
C TYR A 46 -4.54 21.79 6.33
N TYR A 47 -5.27 20.71 6.08
CA TYR A 47 -6.35 20.72 5.08
C TYR A 47 -7.50 21.66 5.44
N ASN A 48 -7.83 21.80 6.73
CA ASN A 48 -8.84 22.77 7.18
C ASN A 48 -8.36 24.21 7.01
N LYS A 49 -7.06 24.49 7.23
CA LYS A 49 -6.47 25.80 6.95
C LYS A 49 -6.51 26.11 5.44
N ALA A 50 -6.19 25.14 4.59
CA ALA A 50 -6.31 25.28 3.14
C ALA A 50 -7.77 25.57 2.71
N SER A 51 -8.72 24.83 3.28
CA SER A 51 -10.16 25.00 2.97
C SER A 51 -10.74 26.35 3.40
N ARG A 52 -10.16 26.98 4.43
CA ARG A 52 -10.55 28.35 4.84
C ARG A 52 -10.10 29.42 3.85
N ILE A 53 -9.06 29.14 3.07
CA ILE A 53 -8.57 30.04 2.02
C ILE A 53 -9.41 29.84 0.76
N ASP A 54 -9.66 28.59 0.37
CA ASP A 54 -10.58 28.25 -0.70
C ASP A 54 -11.31 26.94 -0.39
N MET A 55 -12.63 26.99 -0.31
CA MET A 55 -13.47 25.82 -0.06
C MET A 55 -13.69 24.97 -1.31
N HIS A 56 -13.52 25.53 -2.51
CA HIS A 56 -13.78 24.86 -3.78
C HIS A 56 -12.51 24.33 -4.46
N GLU A 57 -11.34 24.55 -3.86
CA GLU A 57 -10.06 24.09 -4.41
C GLU A 57 -10.00 22.55 -4.51
N PRO A 58 -9.94 21.97 -5.72
CA PRO A 58 -10.01 20.53 -5.93
C PRO A 58 -8.87 19.76 -5.24
N SER A 59 -7.65 20.31 -5.25
CA SER A 59 -6.47 19.67 -4.66
C SER A 59 -6.64 19.42 -3.15
N THR A 60 -7.32 20.32 -2.45
CA THR A 60 -7.62 20.20 -1.01
C THR A 60 -8.61 19.06 -0.74
N TRP A 61 -9.64 18.91 -1.57
CA TRP A 61 -10.61 17.82 -1.43
C TRP A 61 -10.00 16.45 -1.74
N VAL A 62 -9.11 16.38 -2.73
CA VAL A 62 -8.32 15.16 -3.00
C VAL A 62 -7.47 14.79 -1.79
N GLY A 63 -6.72 15.75 -1.23
CA GLY A 63 -5.89 15.51 -0.04
C GLY A 63 -6.70 15.08 1.20
N LYS A 64 -7.88 15.68 1.41
CA LYS A 64 -8.82 15.22 2.45
C LYS A 64 -9.31 13.79 2.19
N GLY A 65 -9.67 13.46 0.95
CA GLY A 65 -10.08 12.11 0.57
C GLY A 65 -8.99 11.07 0.85
N GLN A 66 -7.73 11.41 0.54
CA GLN A 66 -6.57 10.55 0.84
C GLN A 66 -6.37 10.36 2.36
N LEU A 67 -6.52 11.42 3.16
CA LEU A 67 -6.47 11.32 4.61
C LEU A 67 -7.59 10.45 5.17
N LEU A 68 -8.81 10.60 4.66
CA LEU A 68 -9.96 9.77 5.06
C LEU A 68 -9.73 8.29 4.71
N LEU A 69 -9.15 8.00 3.54
CA LEU A 69 -8.70 6.65 3.20
C LEU A 69 -7.64 6.12 4.17
N ALA A 70 -6.66 6.94 4.55
CA ALA A 70 -5.62 6.55 5.50
C ALA A 70 -6.17 6.28 6.92
N LYS A 71 -7.27 6.94 7.31
CA LYS A 71 -8.03 6.68 8.54
C LYS A 71 -8.96 5.47 8.46
N GLY A 72 -9.18 4.91 7.27
CA GLY A 72 -10.14 3.81 7.04
C GLY A 72 -11.58 4.27 6.80
N GLU A 73 -11.84 5.57 6.70
CA GLU A 73 -13.16 6.16 6.48
C GLU A 73 -13.52 6.17 4.98
N VAL A 74 -13.69 4.97 4.40
CA VAL A 74 -13.83 4.76 2.94
C VAL A 74 -15.04 5.49 2.33
N GLU A 75 -16.17 5.53 3.04
CA GLU A 75 -17.39 6.19 2.53
C GLU A 75 -17.24 7.72 2.45
N GLN A 76 -16.63 8.33 3.46
CA GLN A 76 -16.37 9.77 3.46
C GLN A 76 -15.28 10.14 2.44
N ALA A 77 -14.29 9.27 2.23
CA ALA A 77 -13.33 9.46 1.16
C ALA A 77 -14.01 9.45 -0.21
N SER A 78 -14.95 8.52 -0.43
CA SER A 78 -15.73 8.47 -1.68
C SER A 78 -16.51 9.76 -1.93
N SER A 79 -17.14 10.35 -0.91
CA SER A 79 -17.86 11.62 -1.09
C SER A 79 -16.90 12.77 -1.40
N ALA A 80 -15.76 12.87 -0.71
CA ALA A 80 -14.75 13.91 -0.96
C ALA A 80 -14.24 13.89 -2.41
N PHE A 81 -13.92 12.72 -2.95
CA PHE A 81 -13.48 12.59 -4.34
C PHE A 81 -14.62 12.82 -5.34
N LYS A 82 -15.89 12.49 -5.01
CA LYS A 82 -17.04 12.76 -5.88
C LYS A 82 -17.26 14.26 -6.06
N ILE A 83 -17.12 15.06 -5.01
CA ILE A 83 -17.20 16.53 -5.08
C ILE A 83 -16.24 17.08 -6.14
N VAL A 84 -15.00 16.55 -6.17
CA VAL A 84 -14.00 16.95 -7.18
C VAL A 84 -14.42 16.50 -8.58
N LEU A 85 -14.90 15.27 -8.73
CA LEU A 85 -15.33 14.72 -10.03
C LEU A 85 -16.61 15.36 -10.58
N GLU A 86 -17.45 15.94 -9.73
CA GLU A 86 -18.62 16.72 -10.13
C GLU A 86 -18.21 18.06 -10.75
N ALA A 87 -17.16 18.69 -10.20
CA ALA A 87 -16.60 19.93 -10.73
C ALA A 87 -15.70 19.72 -11.95
N ASP A 88 -14.80 18.72 -11.88
CA ASP A 88 -13.90 18.33 -12.95
C ASP A 88 -13.92 16.80 -13.11
N ARG A 89 -14.65 16.36 -14.13
CA ARG A 89 -14.87 14.94 -14.41
C ARG A 89 -13.58 14.19 -14.73
N ASP A 90 -12.56 14.88 -15.25
CA ASP A 90 -11.33 14.27 -15.74
C ASP A 90 -10.15 14.51 -14.79
N ASN A 91 -10.43 14.96 -13.56
CA ASN A 91 -9.41 15.13 -12.53
C ASN A 91 -8.74 13.79 -12.19
N VAL A 92 -7.51 13.59 -12.69
CA VAL A 92 -6.77 12.33 -12.54
C VAL A 92 -6.58 11.94 -11.07
N PRO A 93 -6.11 12.81 -10.15
CA PRO A 93 -5.98 12.45 -8.74
C PRO A 93 -7.29 11.97 -8.09
N ALA A 94 -8.43 12.62 -8.38
CA ALA A 94 -9.72 12.19 -7.85
C ALA A 94 -10.21 10.86 -8.45
N LEU A 95 -9.95 10.61 -9.74
CA LEU A 95 -10.24 9.32 -10.39
C LEU A 95 -9.43 8.19 -9.72
N LEU A 96 -8.15 8.42 -9.42
CA LEU A 96 -7.31 7.45 -8.70
C LEU A 96 -7.80 7.23 -7.27
N GLY A 97 -8.19 8.30 -6.58
CA GLY A 97 -8.81 8.23 -5.26
C GLY A 97 -10.07 7.35 -5.23
N GLN A 98 -10.98 7.53 -6.19
CA GLN A 98 -12.14 6.65 -6.35
C GLN A 98 -11.76 5.20 -6.70
N ALA A 99 -10.73 5.01 -7.53
CA ALA A 99 -10.26 3.67 -7.85
C ALA A 99 -9.80 2.93 -6.58
N CYS A 100 -9.07 3.61 -5.68
CA CYS A 100 -8.67 3.07 -4.38
C CYS A 100 -9.87 2.78 -3.47
N VAL A 101 -10.86 3.69 -3.41
CA VAL A 101 -12.11 3.49 -2.66
C VAL A 101 -12.84 2.22 -3.13
N GLU A 102 -13.06 2.06 -4.44
CA GLU A 102 -13.79 0.91 -4.96
C GLU A 102 -13.03 -0.41 -4.78
N PHE A 103 -11.70 -0.36 -4.85
CA PHE A 103 -10.89 -1.53 -4.53
C PHE A 103 -11.05 -1.96 -3.07
N ASN A 104 -11.03 -1.02 -2.13
CA ASN A 104 -11.22 -1.31 -0.70
C ASN A 104 -12.64 -1.83 -0.41
N ARG A 105 -13.63 -1.42 -1.20
CA ARG A 105 -15.00 -1.99 -1.18
C ARG A 105 -15.10 -3.39 -1.78
N GLY A 106 -14.03 -3.91 -2.39
CA GLY A 106 -14.02 -5.18 -3.11
C GLY A 106 -14.63 -5.11 -4.52
N ARG A 107 -15.00 -3.92 -5.00
CA ARG A 107 -15.51 -3.68 -6.36
C ARG A 107 -14.36 -3.50 -7.34
N TYR A 108 -13.64 -4.59 -7.58
CA TYR A 108 -12.43 -4.57 -8.42
C TYR A 108 -12.70 -4.26 -9.90
N SER A 109 -13.89 -4.55 -10.42
CA SER A 109 -14.33 -4.16 -11.76
C SER A 109 -14.38 -2.65 -11.91
N ASP A 110 -15.03 -2.00 -10.96
CA ASP A 110 -15.34 -0.57 -10.99
C ASP A 110 -14.06 0.24 -10.74
N SER A 111 -13.25 -0.22 -9.79
CA SER A 111 -11.89 0.30 -9.55
C SER A 111 -11.04 0.31 -10.83
N LEU A 112 -11.08 -0.79 -11.59
CA LEU A 112 -10.36 -0.90 -12.85
C LEU A 112 -10.86 0.06 -13.93
N GLU A 113 -12.16 0.39 -13.96
CA GLU A 113 -12.71 1.39 -14.88
C GLU A 113 -12.18 2.79 -14.56
N PHE A 114 -12.15 3.17 -13.28
CA PHE A 114 -11.55 4.44 -12.87
C PHE A 114 -10.05 4.53 -13.24
N TYR A 115 -9.27 3.48 -13.02
CA TYR A 115 -7.87 3.45 -13.43
C TYR A 115 -7.69 3.56 -14.95
N LYS A 116 -8.53 2.89 -15.75
CA LYS A 116 -8.49 3.02 -17.22
C LYS A 116 -8.83 4.43 -17.66
N ARG A 117 -9.82 5.05 -17.04
CA ARG A 117 -10.22 6.42 -17.35
C ARG A 117 -9.10 7.41 -17.02
N ALA A 118 -8.43 7.24 -15.88
CA ALA A 118 -7.23 8.03 -15.54
C ALA A 118 -6.13 7.91 -16.60
N LEU A 119 -5.89 6.71 -17.14
CA LEU A 119 -4.94 6.49 -18.24
C LEU A 119 -5.39 7.08 -19.58
N GLN A 120 -6.70 7.18 -19.84
CA GLN A 120 -7.23 7.81 -21.04
C GLN A 120 -7.03 9.33 -21.00
N VAL A 121 -7.27 9.94 -19.84
CA VAL A 121 -7.06 11.38 -19.64
C VAL A 121 -5.56 11.72 -19.69
N HIS A 122 -4.72 10.91 -19.03
CA HIS A 122 -3.28 11.15 -18.98
C HIS A 122 -2.48 9.86 -19.27
N PRO A 123 -2.10 9.62 -20.54
CA PRO A 123 -1.38 8.40 -20.94
C PRO A 123 -0.01 8.20 -20.29
N SER A 124 0.69 9.29 -19.97
CA SER A 124 2.02 9.32 -19.33
C SER A 124 1.96 9.22 -17.80
N CYS A 125 0.87 8.65 -17.28
CA CYS A 125 0.67 8.37 -15.86
C CYS A 125 1.80 7.50 -15.25
N PRO A 126 2.22 7.75 -13.99
CA PRO A 126 3.27 7.01 -13.29
C PRO A 126 3.06 5.49 -13.24
N GLY A 127 4.16 4.75 -13.04
CA GLY A 127 4.17 3.28 -12.95
C GLY A 127 3.21 2.72 -11.91
N ALA A 128 3.00 3.43 -10.79
CA ALA A 128 2.08 3.06 -9.72
C ALA A 128 0.65 2.80 -10.25
N ILE A 129 0.17 3.52 -11.26
CA ILE A 129 -1.22 3.36 -11.76
C ILE A 129 -1.38 1.99 -12.43
N ARG A 130 -0.32 1.53 -13.10
CA ARG A 130 -0.29 0.18 -13.70
C ARG A 130 -0.19 -0.90 -12.64
N LEU A 131 0.42 -0.61 -11.49
CA LEU A 131 0.38 -1.50 -10.33
C LEU A 131 -1.05 -1.65 -9.80
N GLY A 132 -1.78 -0.54 -9.61
CA GLY A 132 -3.20 -0.56 -9.20
C GLY A 132 -4.08 -1.39 -10.15
N ILE A 133 -3.90 -1.22 -11.46
CA ILE A 133 -4.55 -2.05 -12.49
C ILE A 133 -4.18 -3.53 -12.35
N GLY A 134 -2.89 -3.83 -12.14
CA GLY A 134 -2.41 -5.20 -11.96
C GLY A 134 -3.05 -5.87 -10.75
N LEU A 135 -3.16 -5.16 -9.63
CA LEU A 135 -3.80 -5.65 -8.40
C LEU A 135 -5.30 -5.89 -8.60
N CYS A 136 -6.01 -4.99 -9.29
CA CYS A 136 -7.42 -5.21 -9.65
C CYS A 136 -7.58 -6.47 -10.51
N ARG A 137 -6.74 -6.63 -11.55
CA ARG A 137 -6.79 -7.80 -12.44
C ARG A 137 -6.43 -9.09 -11.72
N TYR A 138 -5.48 -9.04 -10.78
CA TYR A 138 -5.10 -10.19 -9.96
C TYR A 138 -6.28 -10.64 -9.07
N LYS A 139 -6.97 -9.70 -8.41
CA LYS A 139 -8.16 -9.99 -7.59
C LYS A 139 -9.35 -10.49 -8.42
N LEU A 140 -9.46 -10.07 -9.68
CA LEU A 140 -10.44 -10.58 -10.65
C LEU A 140 -10.06 -11.95 -11.26
N GLY A 141 -8.96 -12.58 -10.82
CA GLY A 141 -8.49 -13.87 -11.34
C GLY A 141 -7.85 -13.82 -12.73
N GLN A 142 -7.64 -12.62 -13.29
CA GLN A 142 -7.08 -12.45 -14.63
C GLN A 142 -5.55 -12.40 -14.58
N LEU A 143 -4.94 -13.51 -14.14
CA LEU A 143 -3.51 -13.60 -13.82
C LEU A 143 -2.60 -13.18 -14.98
N GLY A 144 -2.90 -13.59 -16.22
CA GLY A 144 -2.10 -13.20 -17.39
C GLY A 144 -2.06 -11.68 -17.61
N LYS A 145 -3.20 -11.00 -17.47
CA LYS A 145 -3.29 -9.54 -17.61
C LYS A 145 -2.68 -8.81 -16.42
N ALA A 146 -2.80 -9.37 -15.21
CA ALA A 146 -2.16 -8.83 -14.02
C ALA A 146 -0.62 -8.83 -14.17
N ARG A 147 -0.05 -9.94 -14.64
CA ARG A 147 1.39 -10.07 -14.88
C ARG A 147 1.91 -9.02 -15.87
N GLN A 148 1.19 -8.81 -16.98
CA GLN A 148 1.54 -7.79 -17.97
C GLN A 148 1.50 -6.38 -17.37
N ALA A 149 0.51 -6.09 -16.51
CA ALA A 149 0.40 -4.79 -15.85
C ALA A 149 1.57 -4.55 -14.89
N PHE A 150 1.95 -5.54 -14.07
CA PHE A 150 3.10 -5.44 -13.18
C PHE A 150 4.42 -5.33 -13.94
N GLN A 151 4.60 -6.08 -15.03
CA GLN A 151 5.78 -5.96 -15.89
C GLN A 151 5.90 -4.56 -16.50
N ARG A 152 4.79 -3.96 -16.95
CA ARG A 152 4.79 -2.58 -17.43
C ARG A 152 5.05 -1.57 -16.33
N ALA A 153 4.60 -1.82 -15.09
CA ALA A 153 4.96 -0.99 -13.95
C ALA A 153 6.48 -0.99 -13.73
N LEU A 154 7.12 -2.17 -13.78
CA LEU A 154 8.59 -2.29 -13.67
C LEU A 154 9.37 -1.73 -14.86
N GLN A 155 8.78 -1.68 -16.06
CA GLN A 155 9.42 -1.03 -17.20
C GLN A 155 9.51 0.49 -17.02
N LEU A 156 8.54 1.08 -16.33
CA LEU A 156 8.51 2.53 -16.06
C LEU A 156 9.26 2.89 -14.79
N ASP A 157 9.19 2.02 -13.79
CA ASP A 157 9.86 2.16 -12.51
C ASP A 157 10.54 0.82 -12.15
N PRO A 158 11.80 0.62 -12.58
CA PRO A 158 12.53 -0.63 -12.34
C PRO A 158 12.73 -0.97 -10.87
N GLU A 159 12.64 0.02 -9.97
CA GLU A 159 12.85 -0.13 -8.53
C GLU A 159 11.55 -0.24 -7.74
N ASN A 160 10.42 -0.40 -8.43
CA ASN A 160 9.12 -0.54 -7.78
C ASN A 160 9.02 -1.85 -6.97
N VAL A 161 9.22 -1.74 -5.66
CA VAL A 161 9.21 -2.86 -4.71
C VAL A 161 7.90 -3.63 -4.76
N GLU A 162 6.76 -2.94 -4.87
CA GLU A 162 5.44 -3.58 -4.87
C GLU A 162 5.21 -4.41 -6.14
N ALA A 163 5.65 -3.91 -7.30
CA ALA A 163 5.56 -4.66 -8.54
C ALA A 163 6.52 -5.87 -8.56
N LEU A 164 7.72 -5.73 -7.97
CA LEU A 164 8.66 -6.85 -7.78
C LEU A 164 8.04 -7.94 -6.89
N VAL A 165 7.49 -7.55 -5.74
CA VAL A 165 6.82 -8.47 -4.80
C VAL A 165 5.60 -9.13 -5.44
N ALA A 166 4.76 -8.38 -6.15
CA ALA A 166 3.58 -8.93 -6.82
C ALA A 166 3.96 -9.99 -7.86
N LEU A 167 4.96 -9.72 -8.71
CA LEU A 167 5.46 -10.70 -9.66
C LEU A 167 6.16 -11.88 -8.98
N ALA A 168 6.92 -11.65 -7.90
CA ALA A 168 7.56 -12.69 -7.14
C ALA A 168 6.54 -13.69 -6.56
N VAL A 169 5.45 -13.17 -5.96
CA VAL A 169 4.35 -14.00 -5.44
C VAL A 169 3.71 -14.81 -6.57
N MET A 170 3.44 -14.20 -7.73
CA MET A 170 2.88 -14.92 -8.88
C MET A 170 3.82 -16.02 -9.40
N ASP A 171 5.13 -15.75 -9.43
CA ASP A 171 6.14 -16.72 -9.87
C ASP A 171 6.30 -17.87 -8.88
N LEU A 172 6.20 -17.60 -7.58
CA LEU A 172 6.22 -18.61 -6.51
C LEU A 172 4.96 -19.47 -6.50
N GLN A 173 3.79 -18.88 -6.76
CA GLN A 173 2.51 -19.61 -6.83
C GLN A 173 2.42 -20.56 -8.02
N ALA A 174 3.15 -20.30 -9.11
CA ALA A 174 3.22 -21.21 -10.25
C ALA A 174 3.84 -22.58 -9.87
N ASN A 175 4.56 -22.65 -8.73
CA ASN A 175 5.17 -23.87 -8.17
C ASN A 175 6.09 -24.65 -9.14
N GLU A 176 6.60 -23.97 -10.17
CA GLU A 176 7.61 -24.51 -11.07
C GLU A 176 9.00 -24.19 -10.50
N ALA A 177 9.96 -25.12 -10.60
CA ALA A 177 11.32 -24.88 -10.09
C ALA A 177 11.97 -23.62 -10.68
N ALA A 178 11.70 -23.32 -11.96
CA ALA A 178 12.13 -22.09 -12.62
C ALA A 178 11.37 -20.85 -12.11
N GLY A 179 10.08 -20.99 -11.80
CA GLY A 179 9.26 -19.94 -11.21
C GLY A 179 9.73 -19.58 -9.80
N ILE A 180 10.01 -20.58 -8.96
CA ILE A 180 10.52 -20.37 -7.60
C ILE A 180 11.83 -19.58 -7.63
N ARG A 181 12.79 -19.96 -8.49
CA ARG A 181 14.05 -19.24 -8.63
C ARG A 181 13.84 -17.78 -9.03
N LYS A 182 13.07 -17.54 -10.10
CA LYS A 182 12.75 -16.18 -10.59
C LYS A 182 11.98 -15.35 -9.56
N GLY A 183 11.13 -15.98 -8.77
CA GLY A 183 10.38 -15.33 -7.69
C GLY A 183 11.30 -14.92 -6.55
N MET A 184 12.19 -15.82 -6.12
CA MET A 184 13.18 -15.53 -5.08
C MET A 184 14.17 -14.42 -5.49
N GLU A 185 14.64 -14.42 -6.74
CA GLU A 185 15.48 -13.33 -7.28
C GLU A 185 14.79 -11.96 -7.19
N LYS A 186 13.50 -11.89 -7.52
CA LYS A 186 12.71 -10.65 -7.40
C LYS A 186 12.49 -10.27 -5.94
N MET A 187 12.28 -11.24 -5.06
CA MET A 187 12.10 -10.99 -3.62
C MET A 187 13.38 -10.46 -2.98
N GLN A 188 14.53 -10.99 -3.38
CA GLN A 188 15.83 -10.48 -2.96
C GLN A 188 16.05 -9.06 -3.45
N ARG A 189 15.79 -8.78 -4.74
CA ARG A 189 15.89 -7.41 -5.28
C ARG A 189 14.96 -6.43 -4.57
N ALA A 190 13.73 -6.86 -4.25
CA ALA A 190 12.80 -6.05 -3.48
C ALA A 190 13.33 -5.72 -2.07
N PHE A 191 14.00 -6.68 -1.42
CA PHE A 191 14.64 -6.48 -0.12
C PHE A 191 15.88 -5.57 -0.21
N GLU A 192 16.68 -5.68 -1.27
CA GLU A 192 17.83 -4.81 -1.51
C GLU A 192 17.42 -3.35 -1.69
N ILE A 193 16.30 -3.09 -2.37
CA ILE A 193 15.74 -1.75 -2.55
C ILE A 193 15.07 -1.24 -1.26
N TYR A 194 14.26 -2.08 -0.62
CA TYR A 194 13.55 -1.73 0.61
C TYR A 194 13.56 -2.89 1.62
N PRO A 195 14.50 -2.85 2.58
CA PRO A 195 14.69 -3.93 3.56
C PRO A 195 13.51 -4.16 4.52
N TYR A 196 12.59 -3.20 4.60
CA TYR A 196 11.45 -3.23 5.53
C TYR A 196 10.15 -3.73 4.87
N CYS A 197 10.21 -4.33 3.69
CA CYS A 197 9.04 -4.96 3.08
C CYS A 197 8.69 -6.26 3.83
N ALA A 198 7.70 -6.22 4.71
CA ALA A 198 7.29 -7.38 5.52
C ALA A 198 6.92 -8.63 4.70
N MET A 199 6.36 -8.45 3.48
CA MET A 199 6.13 -9.58 2.58
C MET A 199 7.45 -10.18 2.10
N ALA A 200 8.40 -9.38 1.61
CA ALA A 200 9.70 -9.86 1.17
C ALA A 200 10.44 -10.60 2.28
N LEU A 201 10.47 -10.00 3.47
CA LEU A 201 11.04 -10.59 4.69
C LEU A 201 10.44 -11.98 5.00
N ASN A 202 9.11 -12.12 4.96
CA ASN A 202 8.46 -13.41 5.25
C ASN A 202 8.76 -14.49 4.22
N TYR A 203 8.79 -14.16 2.92
CA TYR A 203 9.13 -15.13 1.87
C TYR A 203 10.61 -15.53 1.92
N LEU A 204 11.51 -14.57 2.17
CA LEU A 204 12.94 -14.83 2.39
C LEU A 204 13.16 -15.69 3.65
N ALA A 205 12.47 -15.39 4.75
CA ALA A 205 12.53 -16.18 5.98
C ALA A 205 12.07 -17.63 5.74
N ASN A 206 10.99 -17.84 4.98
CA ASN A 206 10.55 -19.19 4.62
C ASN A 206 11.60 -19.94 3.78
N HIS A 207 12.29 -19.25 2.87
CA HIS A 207 13.40 -19.84 2.12
C HIS A 207 14.57 -20.24 3.03
N PHE A 208 15.02 -19.34 3.92
CA PHE A 208 16.11 -19.60 4.86
C PHE A 208 15.78 -20.71 5.87
N PHE A 209 14.50 -20.90 6.20
CA PHE A 209 14.05 -22.02 7.00
C PHE A 209 14.37 -23.36 6.32
N PHE A 210 14.08 -23.50 5.02
CA PHE A 210 14.39 -24.72 4.27
C PHE A 210 15.89 -24.94 4.06
N THR A 211 16.70 -23.89 4.11
CA THR A 211 18.17 -24.00 4.08
C THR A 211 18.79 -24.22 5.47
N GLY A 212 17.97 -24.33 6.53
CA GLY A 212 18.43 -24.57 7.91
C GLY A 212 19.02 -23.34 8.63
N GLN A 213 18.94 -22.14 8.03
CA GLN A 213 19.53 -20.92 8.60
C GLN A 213 18.56 -20.24 9.58
N HIS A 214 18.22 -20.94 10.66
CA HIS A 214 17.18 -20.53 11.62
C HIS A 214 17.42 -19.17 12.29
N PHE A 215 18.68 -18.76 12.46
CA PHE A 215 19.02 -17.44 12.99
C PHE A 215 18.52 -16.30 12.08
N LEU A 216 18.70 -16.42 10.76
CA LEU A 216 18.20 -15.42 9.81
C LEU A 216 16.67 -15.42 9.76
N VAL A 217 16.03 -16.58 9.90
CA VAL A 217 14.56 -16.67 9.96
C VAL A 217 14.02 -15.78 11.08
N GLU A 218 14.60 -15.88 12.28
CA GLU A 218 14.22 -15.08 13.44
C GLU A 218 14.42 -13.58 13.19
N GLN A 219 15.59 -13.16 12.71
CA GLN A 219 15.85 -11.75 12.42
C GLN A 219 14.89 -11.16 11.37
N LEU A 220 14.65 -11.88 10.27
CA LEU A 220 13.78 -11.40 9.18
C LEU A 220 12.31 -11.36 9.61
N THR A 221 11.86 -12.29 10.45
CA THR A 221 10.47 -12.34 10.91
C THR A 221 10.19 -11.35 12.03
N GLU A 222 11.14 -11.13 12.94
CA GLU A 222 11.04 -10.08 13.97
C GLU A 222 10.98 -8.69 13.35
N THR A 223 11.82 -8.43 12.34
CA THR A 223 11.77 -7.17 11.57
C THR A 223 10.45 -7.03 10.81
N ALA A 224 9.93 -8.12 10.20
CA ALA A 224 8.62 -8.09 9.54
C ALA A 224 7.49 -7.75 10.52
N LEU A 225 7.50 -8.31 11.73
CA LEU A 225 6.51 -8.05 12.78
C LEU A 225 6.56 -6.62 13.30
N ALA A 226 7.75 -6.01 13.37
CA ALA A 226 7.93 -4.64 13.82
C ALA A 226 7.36 -3.61 12.82
N VAL A 227 7.43 -3.91 11.52
CA VAL A 227 7.06 -2.96 10.46
C VAL A 227 5.60 -3.10 10.03
N THR A 228 5.06 -4.32 10.02
CA THR A 228 3.69 -4.54 9.51
C THR A 228 2.65 -4.42 10.61
N ASN A 229 1.48 -3.86 10.27
CA ASN A 229 0.25 -3.99 11.06
C ASN A 229 -0.80 -4.87 10.37
N HIS A 230 -0.48 -5.43 9.20
CA HIS A 230 -1.40 -6.27 8.45
C HIS A 230 -1.50 -7.67 9.06
N GLY A 231 -2.70 -8.05 9.52
CA GLY A 231 -2.96 -9.31 10.24
C GLY A 231 -2.45 -10.57 9.52
N PRO A 232 -2.82 -10.82 8.24
CA PRO A 232 -2.30 -11.96 7.48
C PRO A 232 -0.77 -12.00 7.38
N THR A 233 -0.12 -10.84 7.16
CA THR A 233 1.35 -10.78 7.12
C THR A 233 1.97 -11.08 8.48
N LYS A 234 1.41 -10.53 9.59
CA LYS A 234 1.85 -10.88 10.95
C LYS A 234 1.68 -12.36 11.23
N SER A 235 0.56 -12.94 10.81
CA SER A 235 0.29 -14.37 10.96
C SER A 235 1.37 -15.22 10.30
N HIS A 236 1.75 -14.89 9.06
CA HIS A 236 2.84 -15.56 8.35
C HIS A 236 4.19 -15.40 9.06
N SER A 237 4.49 -14.22 9.62
CA SER A 237 5.71 -13.98 10.38
C SER A 237 5.76 -14.85 11.64
N TYR A 238 4.67 -14.88 12.43
CA TYR A 238 4.56 -15.75 13.60
C TYR A 238 4.66 -17.23 13.25
N TYR A 239 4.07 -17.65 12.13
CA TYR A 239 4.17 -19.02 11.66
C TYR A 239 5.62 -19.42 11.33
N ASN A 240 6.37 -18.54 10.67
CA ASN A 240 7.78 -18.78 10.36
C ASN A 240 8.65 -18.82 11.63
N LEU A 241 8.40 -17.95 12.62
CA LEU A 241 9.04 -18.02 13.94
C LEU A 241 8.73 -19.33 14.66
N ALA A 242 7.45 -19.72 14.69
CA ALA A 242 7.01 -20.95 15.34
C ALA A 242 7.73 -22.17 14.76
N ARG A 243 7.87 -22.25 13.44
CA ARG A 243 8.62 -23.31 12.75
C ARG A 243 10.10 -23.30 13.11
N SER A 244 10.73 -22.12 13.18
CA SER A 244 12.14 -21.97 13.57
C SER A 244 12.40 -22.49 15.00
N TYR A 245 11.57 -22.10 15.97
CA TYR A 245 11.69 -22.59 17.35
C TYR A 245 11.36 -24.08 17.48
N HIS A 246 10.38 -24.56 16.71
CA HIS A 246 10.04 -25.97 16.66
C HIS A 246 11.22 -26.83 16.17
N SER A 247 11.90 -26.42 15.10
CA SER A 247 13.06 -27.17 14.58
C SER A 247 14.26 -27.12 15.53
N LYS A 248 14.38 -26.08 16.37
CA LYS A 248 15.37 -25.99 17.45
C LYS A 248 15.03 -26.81 18.70
N GLY A 249 13.81 -27.37 18.79
CA GLY A 249 13.34 -28.14 19.95
C GLY A 249 12.75 -27.31 21.09
N ASP A 250 12.58 -25.99 20.92
CA ASP A 250 11.91 -25.12 21.89
C ASP A 250 10.38 -25.13 21.63
N TYR A 251 9.74 -26.22 22.07
CA TYR A 251 8.31 -26.47 21.82
C TYR A 251 7.38 -25.49 22.55
N GLU A 252 7.81 -24.96 23.70
CA GLU A 252 7.03 -23.99 24.45
C GLU A 252 6.89 -22.68 23.66
N LYS A 253 8.00 -22.09 23.20
CA LYS A 253 7.94 -20.89 22.37
C LYS A 253 7.27 -21.15 21.03
N ALA A 254 7.54 -22.30 20.40
CA ALA A 254 6.88 -22.67 19.17
C ALA A 254 5.35 -22.68 19.32
N GLY A 255 4.83 -23.28 20.41
CA GLY A 255 3.41 -23.31 20.71
C GLY A 255 2.80 -21.92 20.86
N LEU A 256 3.48 -21.03 21.59
CA LEU A 256 3.05 -19.63 21.76
C LEU A 256 2.94 -18.90 20.41
N TYR A 257 3.94 -19.05 19.54
CA TYR A 257 3.93 -18.41 18.23
C TYR A 257 2.90 -19.02 17.27
N TYR A 258 2.64 -20.33 17.33
CA TYR A 258 1.54 -20.93 16.58
C TYR A 258 0.18 -20.35 17.02
N MET A 259 -0.05 -20.20 18.32
CA MET A 259 -1.27 -19.57 18.84
C MET A 259 -1.39 -18.10 18.40
N ALA A 260 -0.27 -17.35 18.44
CA ALA A 260 -0.24 -15.97 17.97
C ALA A 260 -0.56 -15.86 16.47
N SER A 261 -0.02 -16.76 15.65
CA SER A 261 -0.30 -16.81 14.21
C SER A 261 -1.79 -16.99 13.90
N VAL A 262 -2.46 -17.93 14.58
CA VAL A 262 -3.90 -18.16 14.42
C VAL A 262 -4.72 -16.96 14.90
N LYS A 263 -4.31 -16.33 16.01
CA LYS A 263 -5.00 -15.16 16.57
C LYS A 263 -5.01 -13.97 15.59
N GLU A 264 -3.94 -13.75 14.83
CA GLU A 264 -3.88 -12.66 13.85
C GLU A 264 -4.74 -12.91 12.60
N ILE A 265 -4.95 -14.17 12.19
CA ILE A 265 -5.83 -14.52 11.05
C ILE A 265 -7.28 -14.15 11.37
N ASN A 266 -7.69 -14.32 12.64
CA ASN A 266 -9.05 -14.10 13.09
C ASN A 266 -9.42 -12.62 13.30
N LYS A 267 -8.50 -11.67 13.04
CA LYS A 267 -8.78 -10.23 13.13
C LYS A 267 -9.39 -9.68 11.82
N PRO A 268 -10.35 -8.73 11.89
CA PRO A 268 -10.94 -8.12 10.70
C PRO A 268 -9.87 -7.41 9.86
N HIS A 269 -9.99 -7.55 8.53
CA HIS A 269 -8.99 -7.09 7.57
C HIS A 269 -9.08 -5.58 7.31
N GLU A 270 -8.11 -4.80 7.80
CA GLU A 270 -7.82 -3.47 7.27
C GLU A 270 -6.83 -3.64 6.09
N PHE A 271 -7.33 -3.71 4.86
CA PHE A 271 -6.48 -3.58 3.68
C PHE A 271 -6.58 -2.13 3.18
N ILE A 272 -5.50 -1.36 3.36
CA ILE A 272 -5.37 -0.01 2.84
C ILE A 272 -4.21 -0.04 1.84
N PHE A 273 -4.45 0.37 0.59
CA PHE A 273 -3.42 0.48 -0.44
C PHE A 273 -2.19 1.25 0.07
N PRO A 274 -0.94 0.83 -0.22
CA PRO A 274 0.21 1.44 0.44
C PRO A 274 0.69 2.79 -0.13
N TYR A 275 0.26 3.26 -1.31
CA TYR A 275 0.71 4.56 -1.82
C TYR A 275 -0.34 5.24 -2.71
N TYR A 276 -0.63 6.52 -2.44
CA TYR A 276 -0.94 7.66 -3.33
C TYR A 276 -1.18 8.91 -2.49
#